data_AF-A0A8S1A5E1-F1
#
_entry.id   AF-A0A8S1A5E1-F1
#
_cell.length_a   1.000
_cell.length_b   1.000
_cell.length_c   1.000
_cell.angle_alpha   90.00
_cell.angle_beta   90.00
_cell.angle_gamma   90.00
#
_symmetry.space_group_name_H-M   'P 1'
#
loop_
_entity.id
_entity.type
_entity.pdbx_description
1 polymer ?
#
loop_
_entity_poly.entity_id
_entity_poly.type
_entity_poly.pdbx_seq_one_letter_code
_entity_poly.pdbx_strand_id
1 'polypeptide(L)'
;MSQFLCNQKRENPDTEEILVYNDKKSVNISKFRAAKTTVFIIHGWTADRNSAVNTILIKAFLQESDVNVIVVDWYTIARESYLTAVAALPAVGRHLGNFIKWMTTLGVTYDKVHVVGHSLGAHVAGNAGKETEGKIKRITGGYHVARQLTENMLI
;
A
#
# COMPACT_ATOMS: atom_id res chain seq x y z
N MET A 1 -4.73 14.32 -4.74
CA MET A 1 -3.59 13.86 -3.91
C MET A 1 -3.93 12.47 -3.41
N SER A 2 -3.05 11.48 -3.57
CA SER A 2 -3.22 10.17 -2.93
C SER A 2 -3.09 10.32 -1.41
N GLN A 3 -3.95 9.66 -0.66
CA GLN A 3 -3.94 9.68 0.80
C GLN A 3 -3.45 8.31 1.31
N PHE A 4 -2.62 8.30 2.35
CA PHE A 4 -2.18 7.06 2.99
C PHE A 4 -2.91 6.90 4.32
N LEU A 5 -3.62 5.79 4.46
CA LEU A 5 -4.44 5.50 5.63
C LEU A 5 -3.82 4.36 6.41
N CYS A 6 -3.69 4.53 7.71
CA CYS A 6 -3.09 3.58 8.64
C CYS A 6 -4.19 2.95 9.49
N ASN A 7 -4.28 1.62 9.45
CA ASN A 7 -5.14 0.84 10.33
C ASN A 7 -4.24 0.05 11.30
N GLN A 8 -4.40 0.29 12.59
CA GLN A 8 -3.61 -0.35 13.65
C GLN A 8 -4.52 -0.99 14.70
N LYS A 9 -4.19 -2.25 15.05
CA LYS A 9 -4.70 -3.15 16.11
C LYS A 9 -5.84 -4.13 15.78
N ARG A 10 -5.63 -5.33 16.34
CA ARG A 10 -6.55 -6.49 16.53
C ARG A 10 -7.77 -6.17 17.41
N GLU A 11 -7.71 -5.10 18.21
CA GLU A 11 -8.73 -4.75 19.22
C GLU A 11 -9.69 -3.62 18.78
N ASN A 12 -9.37 -2.88 17.72
CA ASN A 12 -10.27 -1.83 17.20
C ASN A 12 -10.03 -1.55 15.71
N PRO A 13 -10.46 -2.47 14.81
CA PRO A 13 -10.26 -2.35 13.36
C PRO A 13 -11.00 -1.15 12.71
N ASP A 14 -11.82 -0.42 13.47
CA ASP A 14 -12.71 0.65 12.95
C ASP A 14 -12.15 2.07 13.09
N THR A 15 -10.96 2.27 13.69
CA THR A 15 -10.33 3.61 13.76
C THR A 15 -9.27 3.77 12.68
N GLU A 16 -9.63 4.43 11.57
CA GLU A 16 -8.71 4.87 10.53
C GLU A 16 -7.89 6.09 11.00
N GLU A 17 -6.57 6.03 10.88
CA GLU A 17 -5.66 7.15 11.18
C GLU A 17 -4.92 7.57 9.90
N ILE A 18 -4.88 8.85 9.55
CA ILE A 18 -4.26 9.31 8.30
C ILE A 18 -2.78 9.59 8.53
N LEU A 19 -1.92 9.00 7.70
CA LEU A 19 -0.49 9.33 7.65
C LEU A 19 -0.22 10.25 6.46
N VAL A 20 0.36 11.42 6.74
CA VAL A 20 0.62 12.43 5.72
C VAL A 20 2.12 12.48 5.43
N TYR A 21 2.47 12.36 4.14
CA TYR A 21 3.85 12.44 3.68
C TYR A 21 4.52 13.75 4.15
N ASN A 22 5.74 13.65 4.67
CA ASN A 22 6.51 14.76 5.26
C ASN A 22 5.88 15.43 6.50
N ASP A 23 4.79 14.89 7.06
CA ASP A 23 4.23 15.38 8.31
C ASP A 23 4.50 14.39 9.45
N LYS A 24 5.57 14.65 10.21
CA LYS A 24 5.92 13.86 11.40
C LYS A 24 4.82 13.90 12.47
N LYS A 25 3.99 14.94 12.53
CA LYS A 25 2.92 15.04 13.54
C LYS A 25 1.86 13.96 13.28
N SER A 26 1.45 13.77 12.02
CA SER A 26 0.51 12.70 11.64
C SER A 26 0.97 11.31 12.10
N VAL A 27 2.27 11.03 12.00
CA VAL A 27 2.85 9.77 12.47
C VAL A 27 2.87 9.69 13.99
N ASN A 28 3.27 10.76 14.68
CA ASN A 28 3.41 10.78 16.14
C ASN A 28 2.08 10.67 16.89
N ILE A 29 1.00 11.25 16.36
CA ILE A 29 -0.34 11.16 16.97
C ILE A 29 -1.03 9.83 16.66
N SER A 30 -0.52 9.08 15.68
CA SER A 30 -1.05 7.78 15.30
C SER A 30 -0.53 6.65 16.19
N LYS A 31 -1.12 5.47 16.02
CA LYS A 31 -0.67 4.22 16.61
C LYS A 31 0.47 3.57 15.82
N PHE A 32 0.95 4.20 14.74
CA PHE A 32 2.08 3.68 13.97
C PHE A 32 3.31 3.42 14.85
N ARG A 33 3.98 2.29 14.64
CA ARG A 33 5.23 1.95 15.34
C ARG A 33 6.31 1.54 14.34
N ALA A 34 7.33 2.38 14.18
CA ALA A 34 8.41 2.15 13.21
C ALA A 34 9.17 0.83 13.39
N ALA A 35 9.21 0.31 14.63
CA ALA A 35 9.85 -0.96 14.94
C ALA A 35 9.06 -2.20 14.45
N LYS A 36 7.77 -2.08 14.13
CA LYS A 36 6.93 -3.18 13.64
C LYS A 36 7.05 -3.33 12.13
N THR A 37 6.79 -4.54 11.64
CA THR A 37 6.60 -4.76 10.20
C THR A 37 5.47 -3.88 9.69
N THR A 38 5.68 -3.23 8.55
CA THR A 38 4.71 -2.35 7.90
C THR A 38 4.30 -2.96 6.57
N VAL A 39 3.00 -3.27 6.47
CA VAL A 39 2.36 -3.84 5.29
C VAL A 39 1.56 -2.77 4.58
N PHE A 40 1.96 -2.43 3.36
CA PHE A 40 1.21 -1.55 2.48
C PHE A 40 0.24 -2.36 1.62
N ILE A 41 -1.02 -1.97 1.58
CA ILE A 41 -2.07 -2.60 0.75
C ILE A 41 -2.52 -1.59 -0.29
N ILE A 42 -2.47 -1.98 -1.57
CA ILE A 42 -2.77 -1.09 -2.70
C ILE A 42 -3.90 -1.70 -3.53
N HIS A 43 -5.01 -0.96 -3.62
CA HIS A 43 -6.16 -1.35 -4.43
C HIS A 43 -5.91 -1.15 -5.94
N GLY A 44 -6.77 -1.74 -6.77
CA GLY A 44 -6.70 -1.67 -8.22
C GLY A 44 -7.55 -0.56 -8.85
N TRP A 45 -7.75 -0.65 -10.16
CA TRP A 45 -8.61 0.23 -10.96
C TRP A 45 -10.06 0.22 -10.45
N THR A 46 -10.72 1.37 -10.43
CA THR A 46 -12.11 1.61 -9.92
C THR A 46 -12.38 1.24 -8.46
N ALA A 47 -11.42 0.61 -7.77
CA ALA A 47 -11.51 0.28 -6.36
C ALA A 47 -11.03 1.46 -5.50
N ASP A 48 -11.35 1.39 -4.22
CA ASP A 48 -10.93 2.34 -3.20
C ASP A 48 -10.42 1.62 -1.94
N ARG A 49 -10.15 2.41 -0.90
CA ARG A 49 -9.72 1.90 0.41
C ARG A 49 -10.67 0.87 1.03
N ASN A 50 -11.98 0.98 0.79
CA ASN A 50 -13.03 0.16 1.39
C ASN A 50 -13.34 -1.10 0.58
N SER A 51 -12.63 -1.31 -0.54
CA SER A 51 -12.81 -2.50 -1.36
C SER A 51 -12.61 -3.79 -0.55
N ALA A 52 -13.45 -4.80 -0.86
CA ALA A 52 -13.48 -6.05 -0.10
C ALA A 52 -12.10 -6.74 0.01
N VAL A 53 -11.28 -6.64 -1.04
CA VAL A 53 -9.90 -7.17 -1.05
C VAL A 53 -9.06 -6.51 0.05
N ASN A 54 -9.14 -5.19 0.22
CA ASN A 54 -8.42 -4.50 1.28
C ASN A 54 -8.92 -4.95 2.65
N THR A 55 -10.24 -5.00 2.86
CA THR A 55 -10.82 -5.44 4.15
C THR A 55 -10.37 -6.85 4.52
N ILE A 56 -10.35 -7.79 3.56
CA ILE A 56 -9.89 -9.16 3.78
C ILE A 56 -8.41 -9.18 4.15
N LEU A 57 -7.57 -8.47 3.40
CA LEU A 57 -6.13 -8.42 3.66
C LEU A 57 -5.80 -7.76 4.99
N ILE A 58 -6.44 -6.63 5.32
CA ILE A 58 -6.29 -5.94 6.61
C ILE A 58 -6.62 -6.91 7.75
N LYS A 59 -7.78 -7.58 7.69
CA LYS A 59 -8.19 -8.55 8.71
C LYS A 59 -7.18 -9.70 8.84
N ALA A 60 -6.76 -10.28 7.72
CA ALA A 60 -5.80 -11.38 7.73
C ALA A 60 -4.46 -10.98 8.40
N PHE A 61 -3.90 -9.82 8.03
CA PHE A 61 -2.64 -9.36 8.63
C PHE A 61 -2.78 -9.03 10.12
N LEU A 62 -3.87 -8.36 10.52
CA LEU A 62 -4.10 -8.01 11.92
C LEU A 62 -4.47 -9.22 12.80
N GLN A 63 -5.05 -10.28 12.22
CA GLN A 63 -5.34 -11.52 12.93
C GLN A 63 -4.07 -12.34 13.20
N GLU A 64 -3.13 -12.39 12.25
CA GLU A 64 -1.96 -13.26 12.33
C GLU A 64 -0.73 -12.62 12.98
N SER A 65 -0.62 -11.29 12.99
CA SER A 65 0.60 -10.63 13.45
C SER A 65 0.36 -9.21 14.00
N ASP A 66 1.24 -8.79 14.92
CA ASP A 66 1.27 -7.40 15.39
C ASP A 66 2.08 -6.52 14.44
N VAL A 67 1.41 -6.00 13.41
CA VAL A 67 2.02 -5.24 12.30
C VAL A 67 1.34 -3.90 12.10
N ASN A 68 2.04 -2.98 11.47
CA ASN A 68 1.38 -1.83 10.87
C ASN A 68 0.74 -2.23 9.53
N VAL A 69 -0.53 -1.90 9.31
CA VAL A 69 -1.21 -2.03 8.02
C VAL A 69 -1.56 -0.63 7.51
N ILE A 70 -1.11 -0.31 6.29
CA ILE A 70 -1.34 0.98 5.63
C ILE A 70 -2.01 0.74 4.28
N VAL A 71 -3.22 1.26 4.11
CA VAL A 71 -3.91 1.29 2.82
C VAL A 71 -3.46 2.50 2.02
N VAL A 72 -3.05 2.27 0.78
CA VAL A 72 -2.68 3.30 -0.17
C VAL A 72 -3.92 3.65 -0.98
N ASP A 73 -4.59 4.75 -0.62
CA ASP A 73 -5.79 5.23 -1.32
C ASP A 73 -5.38 6.19 -2.45
N TRP A 74 -5.49 5.70 -3.67
CA TRP A 74 -5.26 6.47 -4.91
C TRP A 74 -6.53 6.56 -5.77
N TYR A 75 -7.70 6.36 -5.15
CA TYR A 75 -9.00 6.30 -5.80
C TYR A 75 -9.28 7.46 -6.75
N THR A 76 -8.87 8.68 -6.40
CA THR A 76 -9.10 9.89 -7.21
C THR A 76 -8.65 9.72 -8.66
N ILE A 77 -7.52 9.04 -8.90
CA ILE A 77 -7.01 8.78 -10.25
C ILE A 77 -7.38 7.36 -10.70
N ALA A 78 -7.49 6.41 -9.77
CA ALA A 78 -7.85 5.03 -10.08
C ALA A 78 -9.28 4.88 -10.65
N ARG A 79 -10.18 5.84 -10.40
CA ARG A 79 -11.56 5.82 -10.92
C ARG A 79 -11.71 6.39 -12.33
N GLU A 80 -10.68 7.04 -12.83
CA GLU A 80 -10.70 7.64 -14.17
C GLU A 80 -10.64 6.54 -15.26
N SER A 81 -10.65 6.95 -16.53
CA SER A 81 -10.53 6.03 -17.65
C SER A 81 -9.33 5.08 -17.48
N TYR A 82 -9.43 3.85 -17.98
CA TYR A 82 -8.36 2.86 -17.84
C TYR A 82 -7.00 3.39 -18.32
N LEU A 83 -6.98 4.10 -19.46
CA LEU A 83 -5.76 4.71 -20.00
C LEU A 83 -5.18 5.78 -19.06
N THR A 84 -6.04 6.62 -18.46
CA THR A 84 -5.63 7.61 -17.46
C THR A 84 -5.07 6.94 -16.22
N ALA A 85 -5.74 5.91 -15.70
CA ALA A 85 -5.30 5.18 -14.52
C ALA A 85 -3.94 4.49 -14.75
N VAL A 86 -3.76 3.85 -15.91
CA VAL A 86 -2.48 3.21 -16.30
C VAL A 86 -1.36 4.25 -16.45
N ALA A 87 -1.63 5.38 -17.09
CA ALA A 87 -0.64 6.45 -17.25
C ALA A 87 -0.16 7.03 -15.91
N ALA A 88 -0.99 6.94 -14.86
CA ALA A 88 -0.66 7.45 -13.52
C ALA A 88 0.18 6.49 -12.66
N LEU A 89 0.27 5.20 -13.00
CA LEU A 89 0.95 4.19 -12.18
C LEU A 89 2.39 4.56 -11.78
N PRO A 90 3.24 5.10 -12.69
CA PRO A 90 4.59 5.51 -12.32
C PRO A 90 4.61 6.65 -11.30
N ALA A 91 3.69 7.60 -11.40
CA ALA A 91 3.61 8.74 -10.48
C ALA A 91 3.13 8.29 -9.10
N VAL A 92 2.08 7.45 -9.03
CA VAL A 92 1.57 6.91 -7.77
C VAL A 92 2.61 6.03 -7.08
N GLY A 93 3.28 5.15 -7.84
CA GLY A 93 4.33 4.28 -7.29
C GLY A 93 5.56 5.06 -6.82
N ARG A 94 5.98 6.11 -7.54
CA ARG A 94 7.04 7.03 -7.10
C ARG A 94 6.66 7.74 -5.80
N HIS A 95 5.41 8.19 -5.69
CA HIS A 95 4.93 8.82 -4.47
C HIS A 95 4.98 7.86 -3.27
N LEU A 96 4.51 6.63 -3.44
CA LEU A 96 4.62 5.58 -2.41
C LEU A 96 6.08 5.25 -2.07
N GLY A 97 6.96 5.12 -3.07
CA GLY A 97 8.38 4.86 -2.84
C GLY A 97 9.06 5.97 -2.04
N ASN A 98 8.76 7.24 -2.35
CA ASN A 98 9.24 8.39 -1.58
C ASN A 98 8.66 8.42 -0.16
N PHE A 99 7.40 8.04 0.02
CA PHE A 99 6.81 7.88 1.35
C PHE A 99 7.56 6.83 2.17
N ILE A 100 7.87 5.67 1.59
CA ILE A 100 8.65 4.61 2.27
C ILE A 100 10.06 5.10 2.61
N LYS A 101 10.77 5.78 1.68
CA LYS A 101 12.08 6.41 1.95
C LYS A 101 12.01 7.39 3.11
N TRP A 102 10.97 8.23 3.15
CA TRP A 102 10.79 9.16 4.25
C TRP A 102 10.55 8.44 5.57
N MET A 103 9.75 7.37 5.60
CA MET A 103 9.56 6.56 6.79
C MET A 103 10.85 5.94 7.31
N THR A 104 11.85 5.67 6.46
CA THR A 104 13.15 5.20 6.94
C THR A 104 13.90 6.26 7.75
N THR A 105 13.66 7.54 7.48
CA THR A 105 14.16 8.65 8.32
C THR A 105 13.47 8.71 9.69
N LEU A 106 12.35 7.99 9.87
CA LEU A 106 11.59 7.86 11.11
C LEU A 106 11.89 6.54 11.85
N GLY A 107 12.87 5.76 11.37
CA GLY A 107 13.30 4.51 12.00
C GLY A 107 12.68 3.23 11.43
N VAL A 108 11.90 3.32 10.34
CA VAL A 108 11.49 2.12 9.59
C VAL A 108 12.70 1.57 8.83
N THR A 109 12.84 0.26 8.81
CA THR A 109 13.89 -0.41 8.04
C THR A 109 13.26 -1.16 6.86
N TYR A 110 13.93 -1.19 5.71
CA TYR A 110 13.37 -1.81 4.50
C TYR A 110 13.10 -3.33 4.66
N ASP A 111 13.83 -4.00 5.56
CA ASP A 111 13.60 -5.41 5.94
C ASP A 111 12.29 -5.63 6.70
N LYS A 112 11.62 -4.57 7.14
CA LYS A 112 10.31 -4.58 7.78
C LYS A 112 9.20 -4.08 6.87
N VAL A 113 9.48 -3.80 5.60
CA VAL A 113 8.48 -3.32 4.65
C VAL A 113 7.98 -4.48 3.77
N HIS A 114 6.66 -4.63 3.69
CA HIS A 114 5.98 -5.50 2.74
C HIS A 114 4.96 -4.69 1.96
N VAL A 115 4.99 -4.77 0.63
CA VAL A 115 4.00 -4.11 -0.22
C VAL A 115 3.15 -5.17 -0.92
N VAL A 116 1.83 -5.05 -0.82
CA VAL A 116 0.83 -5.92 -1.45
C VAL A 116 0.00 -5.08 -2.40
N GLY A 117 0.02 -5.43 -3.68
CA GLY A 117 -0.77 -4.74 -4.71
C GLY A 117 -1.71 -5.70 -5.42
N HIS A 118 -2.97 -5.28 -5.60
CA HIS A 118 -3.98 -6.02 -6.34
C HIS A 118 -4.30 -5.35 -7.69
N SER A 119 -4.35 -6.12 -8.79
CA SER A 119 -4.63 -5.60 -10.14
C SER A 119 -3.66 -4.45 -10.49
N LEU A 120 -4.13 -3.27 -10.92
CA LEU A 120 -3.28 -2.10 -11.16
C LEU A 120 -2.42 -1.70 -9.94
N GLY A 121 -2.86 -2.01 -8.73
CA GLY A 121 -2.08 -1.80 -7.51
C GLY A 121 -0.77 -2.60 -7.47
N ALA A 122 -0.69 -3.74 -8.17
CA ALA A 122 0.56 -4.52 -8.29
C ALA A 122 1.63 -3.73 -9.07
N HIS A 123 1.24 -2.99 -10.11
CA HIS A 123 2.15 -2.12 -10.84
C HIS A 123 2.59 -0.91 -9.99
N VAL A 124 1.70 -0.35 -9.17
CA VAL A 124 2.06 0.68 -8.19
C VAL A 124 3.11 0.14 -7.21
N ALA A 125 2.92 -1.09 -6.71
CA ALA A 125 3.88 -1.76 -5.83
C ALA A 125 5.25 -1.93 -6.50
N GLY A 126 5.28 -2.40 -7.76
CA GLY A 126 6.52 -2.54 -8.53
C GLY A 126 7.24 -1.21 -8.75
N ASN A 127 6.50 -0.15 -9.09
CA ASN A 127 7.07 1.20 -9.22
C ASN A 127 7.62 1.74 -7.89
N ALA A 128 6.98 1.45 -6.76
CA ALA A 128 7.51 1.79 -5.44
C ALA A 128 8.78 0.99 -5.10
N GLY A 129 8.83 -0.29 -5.47
CA GLY A 129 10.04 -1.12 -5.39
C GLY A 129 11.20 -0.52 -6.20
N LYS A 130 10.95 -0.12 -7.44
CA LYS A 130 11.94 0.57 -8.28
C LYS A 130 12.40 1.88 -7.65
N GLU A 131 11.47 2.70 -7.17
CA GLU A 131 11.79 3.98 -6.55
C GLU A 131 12.66 3.80 -5.31
N THR A 132 12.44 2.74 -4.51
CA THR A 132 13.27 2.38 -3.35
C THR A 132 14.54 1.60 -3.70
N GLU A 133 14.95 1.60 -4.98
CA GLU A 133 16.14 0.90 -5.47
C GLU A 133 16.13 -0.61 -5.17
N GLY A 134 14.95 -1.22 -5.08
CA GLY A 134 14.78 -2.65 -4.77
C GLY A 134 15.07 -3.01 -3.31
N LYS A 135 15.18 -2.04 -2.40
CA LYS A 135 15.52 -2.29 -0.98
C LYS A 135 14.37 -2.92 -0.19
N ILE A 136 13.12 -2.76 -0.62
CA ILE A 136 11.94 -3.34 0.02
C ILE A 136 12.05 -4.87 0.07
N LYS A 137 11.92 -5.46 1.26
CA LYS A 137 12.09 -6.91 1.47
C LYS A 137 11.12 -7.77 0.67
N ARG A 138 9.85 -7.37 0.60
CA ARG A 138 8.81 -8.19 -0.03
C ARG A 138 7.84 -7.32 -0.79
N ILE A 139 7.58 -7.71 -2.04
CA ILE A 139 6.50 -7.20 -2.87
C ILE A 139 5.66 -8.40 -3.29
N THR A 140 4.34 -8.32 -3.10
CA THR A 140 3.39 -9.33 -3.53
C THR A 140 2.43 -8.68 -4.51
N GLY A 141 2.49 -9.09 -5.78
CA GLY A 141 1.51 -8.73 -6.79
C GLY A 141 0.48 -9.85 -6.94
N GLY A 142 -0.80 -9.54 -6.78
CA GLY A 142 -1.89 -10.48 -7.05
C GLY A 142 -2.72 -9.99 -8.23
N TYR A 143 -2.83 -10.83 -9.25
CA TYR A 143 -4.05 -10.90 -10.07
C TYR A 143 -4.86 -12.07 -9.53
N HIS A 144 -6.15 -11.84 -9.29
CA HIS A 144 -7.26 -12.81 -9.23
C HIS A 144 -8.18 -12.59 -8.03
N VAL A 145 -9.43 -12.24 -8.33
CA VAL A 145 -10.53 -13.05 -7.81
C VAL A 145 -10.59 -14.26 -8.76
N ALA A 146 -10.10 -15.42 -8.30
CA ALA A 146 -10.15 -16.74 -8.94
C ALA A 146 -9.82 -16.86 -10.46
N ARG A 147 -8.62 -17.39 -10.78
CA ARG A 147 -8.41 -18.43 -11.81
C ARG A 147 -9.10 -18.23 -13.18
N GLN A 148 -8.71 -17.23 -13.95
CA GLN A 148 -8.75 -17.24 -15.43
C GLN A 148 -8.05 -15.97 -15.93
N LEU A 149 -7.36 -16.05 -17.06
CA LEU A 149 -6.66 -14.95 -17.78
C LEU A 149 -5.17 -14.69 -17.49
N THR A 150 -4.39 -15.66 -16.99
CA THR A 150 -2.91 -15.61 -17.07
C THR A 150 -2.40 -16.39 -18.28
N GLU A 151 -2.85 -16.03 -19.49
CA GLU A 151 -2.19 -16.50 -20.72
C GLU A 151 -1.42 -15.42 -21.48
N ASN A 152 -1.54 -14.13 -21.16
CA ASN A 152 -0.76 -13.13 -21.89
C ASN A 152 -0.42 -11.92 -21.01
N MET A 153 0.77 -11.93 -20.42
CA MET A 153 1.73 -10.83 -20.48
C MET A 153 2.89 -11.10 -19.52
N LEU A 154 3.95 -11.66 -20.11
CA LEU A 154 5.32 -11.50 -19.62
C LEU A 154 5.71 -10.03 -19.75
N ILE A 155 6.08 -9.39 -18.64
CA ILE A 155 7.13 -8.36 -18.61
C ILE A 155 7.88 -8.50 -17.28
#